data_AF-A0AAU8CD81-F1
#
_entry.id   AF-A0AAU8CD81-F1
#
_cell.length_a   1.000
_cell.length_b   1.000
_cell.length_c   1.000
_cell.angle_alpha   90.00
_cell.angle_beta   90.00
_cell.angle_gamma   90.00
#
_symmetry.space_group_name_H-M   'P 1'
#
loop_
_entity.id
_entity.type
_entity.pdbx_description
1 polymer ?
#
loop_
_entity_poly.entity_id
_entity_poly.type
_entity_poly.pdbx_seq_one_letter_code
_entity_poly.pdbx_strand_id
1 'polypeptide(L)'
;MEYREHVRGACQELASELSGMKLDSSESEVDLWLSDPGLTIDFNQIAHRTTQELPPAPGANEPRLTLYQDDTPSYFPCFSPYAAYLDHYNSQLITEKAVSFVNSTGTDSTDKTYLRDRRYELKSEGIEPENQILILLPGRIPENLTQKLAVYYLVAQGWMVAEDSWYTPRLHTNGVRRHPGYGVPDIVAWRSEFTSKLAERGWIRDGGAVHELSLLSVRESLHGKGTTNKDKEEQTIVGEVKKSDTSFGSAVKQLYERNNSNPGYLKSGCFDEGYGVVALERERNRNGAGTITFDEDGFYIAEDTSEVDYQGEPIETATRATPNNKQDVIEQLDRFAAQMLLCNVTMGTIRELLHIDGANPPHRFFAEMDCLSNDEILQACADEIQQA
;
A
#
# COMPACT_ATOMS: atom_id res chain seq x y z
N MET A 1 8.20 27.15 5.83
CA MET A 1 8.55 25.83 6.39
C MET A 1 8.81 24.94 5.19
N GLU A 2 10.01 24.35 5.11
CA GLU A 2 10.47 23.64 3.92
C GLU A 2 10.07 22.15 4.01
N TYR A 3 8.77 21.86 3.86
CA TYR A 3 8.26 20.48 3.90
C TYR A 3 8.93 19.56 2.88
N ARG A 4 9.42 20.13 1.78
CA ARG A 4 10.22 19.46 0.77
C ARG A 4 11.42 18.71 1.36
N GLU A 5 12.23 19.35 2.20
CA GLU A 5 13.45 18.72 2.75
C GLU A 5 13.13 17.54 3.65
N HIS A 6 12.05 17.64 4.42
CA HIS A 6 11.57 16.53 5.25
C HIS A 6 11.09 15.33 4.42
N VAL A 7 10.44 15.57 3.29
CA VAL A 7 10.05 14.49 2.37
C VAL A 7 11.29 13.91 1.68
N ARG A 8 12.26 14.75 1.29
CA ARG A 8 13.53 14.30 0.71
C ARG A 8 14.31 13.39 1.66
N GLY A 9 14.33 13.69 2.96
CA GLY A 9 14.94 12.82 3.98
C GLY A 9 14.36 11.40 3.97
N ALA A 10 13.03 11.27 3.94
CA ALA A 10 12.37 9.97 3.80
C ALA A 10 12.72 9.27 2.47
N CYS A 11 12.74 10.02 1.36
CA CYS A 11 13.10 9.46 0.05
C CYS A 11 14.58 9.04 -0.03
N GLN A 12 15.49 9.67 0.70
CA GLN A 12 16.91 9.29 0.79
C GLN A 12 17.06 7.87 1.30
N GLU A 13 16.37 7.55 2.39
CA GLU A 13 16.40 6.22 2.99
C GLU A 13 15.72 5.18 2.09
N LEU A 14 14.59 5.52 1.47
CA LEU A 14 13.93 4.61 0.53
C LEU A 14 14.75 4.35 -0.72
N ALA A 15 15.49 5.34 -1.23
CA ALA A 15 16.32 5.18 -2.43
C ALA A 15 17.50 4.21 -2.22
N SER A 16 17.96 3.98 -0.98
CA SER A 16 18.95 2.92 -0.70
C SER A 16 18.35 1.52 -0.73
N GLU A 17 17.04 1.38 -0.48
CA GLU A 17 16.38 0.09 -0.30
C GLU A 17 15.51 -0.33 -1.50
N LEU A 18 14.94 0.63 -2.22
CA LEU A 18 14.00 0.40 -3.30
C LEU A 18 14.66 0.56 -4.67
N SER A 19 14.78 -0.57 -5.38
CA SER A 19 15.17 -0.61 -6.78
C SER A 19 14.28 0.31 -7.64
N GLY A 20 14.93 1.17 -8.42
CA GLY A 20 14.24 2.10 -9.34
C GLY A 20 13.78 3.42 -8.71
N MET A 21 14.15 3.70 -7.45
CA MET A 21 14.13 5.03 -6.86
C MET A 21 15.56 5.56 -6.75
N LYS A 22 15.82 6.78 -7.20
CA LYS A 22 17.12 7.45 -7.01
C LYS A 22 16.89 8.89 -6.61
N LEU A 23 17.64 9.38 -5.63
CA LEU A 23 17.68 10.82 -5.38
C LEU A 23 18.48 11.53 -6.47
N ASP A 24 18.03 12.71 -6.84
CA ASP A 24 18.84 13.58 -7.67
C ASP A 24 19.98 14.18 -6.83
N SER A 25 21.20 14.01 -7.32
CA SER A 25 22.44 14.48 -6.67
C SER A 25 22.98 15.76 -7.29
N SER A 26 22.31 16.29 -8.31
CA SER A 26 22.73 17.52 -8.97
C SER A 26 22.13 18.73 -8.25
N GLU A 27 22.67 19.92 -8.52
CA GLU A 27 22.01 21.18 -8.11
C GLU A 27 20.70 21.42 -8.89
N SER A 28 20.18 20.43 -9.62
CA SER A 28 18.86 20.51 -10.23
C SER A 28 17.78 20.53 -9.17
N GLU A 29 16.65 21.10 -9.55
CA GLU A 29 15.49 21.18 -8.70
C GLU A 29 14.65 19.87 -8.73
N VAL A 30 15.13 18.81 -9.40
CA VAL A 30 14.53 17.47 -9.32
C VAL A 30 14.79 16.89 -7.94
N ASP A 31 13.80 16.23 -7.35
CA ASP A 31 13.97 15.62 -6.02
C ASP A 31 14.38 14.16 -6.13
N LEU A 32 13.75 13.43 -7.04
CA LEU A 32 13.99 12.00 -7.24
C LEU A 32 13.64 11.58 -8.67
N TRP A 33 14.32 10.53 -9.11
CA TRP A 33 14.10 9.83 -10.37
C TRP A 33 13.48 8.47 -10.10
N LEU A 34 12.40 8.17 -10.82
CA LEU A 34 11.71 6.88 -10.77
C LEU A 34 11.89 6.16 -12.11
N SER A 35 12.55 5.01 -12.09
CA SER A 35 12.65 4.12 -13.25
C SER A 35 11.80 2.87 -13.10
N ASP A 36 11.19 2.66 -11.92
CA ASP A 36 10.25 1.57 -11.69
C ASP A 36 8.81 1.99 -12.10
N PRO A 37 8.12 1.19 -12.93
CA PRO A 37 6.74 1.48 -13.33
C PRO A 37 5.75 1.52 -12.16
N GLY A 38 5.92 0.68 -11.14
CA GLY A 38 5.02 0.65 -9.98
C GLY A 38 5.12 1.91 -9.11
N LEU A 39 6.36 2.30 -8.76
CA LEU A 39 6.64 3.58 -8.10
C LEU A 39 6.10 4.75 -8.93
N THR A 40 6.27 4.71 -10.24
CA THR A 40 5.76 5.75 -11.15
C THR A 40 4.24 5.86 -11.12
N ILE A 41 3.52 4.72 -11.13
CA ILE A 41 2.05 4.69 -11.02
C ILE A 41 1.62 5.31 -9.69
N ASP A 42 2.22 4.89 -8.58
CA ASP A 42 1.86 5.37 -7.25
C ASP A 42 2.13 6.87 -7.07
N PHE A 43 3.30 7.35 -7.49
CA PHE A 43 3.63 8.78 -7.41
C PHE A 43 2.76 9.64 -8.34
N ASN A 44 2.37 9.13 -9.52
CA ASN A 44 1.39 9.79 -10.37
C ASN A 44 0.01 9.87 -9.71
N GLN A 45 -0.43 8.84 -8.98
CA GLN A 45 -1.69 8.89 -8.23
C GLN A 45 -1.64 9.94 -7.12
N ILE A 46 -0.52 10.05 -6.40
CA ILE A 46 -0.32 11.10 -5.38
C ILE A 46 -0.35 12.50 -6.05
N ALA A 47 0.37 12.67 -7.15
CA ALA A 47 0.36 13.91 -7.93
C ALA A 47 -1.05 14.26 -8.42
N HIS A 48 -1.81 13.29 -8.92
CA HIS A 48 -3.20 13.48 -9.32
C HIS A 48 -4.08 13.93 -8.15
N ARG A 49 -4.00 13.26 -6.99
CA ARG A 49 -4.79 13.61 -5.79
C ARG A 49 -4.46 15.01 -5.26
N THR A 50 -3.23 15.48 -5.44
CA THR A 50 -2.77 16.78 -4.92
C THR A 50 -2.92 17.93 -5.93
N THR A 51 -2.90 17.66 -7.24
CA THR A 51 -2.92 18.69 -8.28
C THR A 51 -4.19 18.68 -9.15
N GLN A 52 -4.83 17.52 -9.30
CA GLN A 52 -5.92 17.27 -10.26
C GLN A 52 -5.57 17.64 -11.72
N GLU A 53 -4.29 17.72 -12.08
CA GLU A 53 -3.86 18.14 -13.43
C GLU A 53 -3.72 16.98 -14.42
N LEU A 54 -3.27 15.83 -13.92
CA LEU A 54 -3.24 14.61 -14.70
C LEU A 54 -4.65 14.02 -14.72
N PRO A 55 -5.09 13.32 -15.78
CA PRO A 55 -6.20 12.39 -15.62
C PRO A 55 -5.85 11.44 -14.45
N PRO A 56 -6.83 11.00 -13.64
CA PRO A 56 -6.54 9.94 -12.69
C PRO A 56 -5.88 8.83 -13.50
N ALA A 57 -4.72 8.33 -13.04
CA ALA A 57 -4.24 7.06 -13.55
C ALA A 57 -5.46 6.13 -13.48
N PRO A 58 -5.97 5.60 -14.61
CA PRO A 58 -7.13 4.73 -14.55
C PRO A 58 -6.74 3.64 -13.58
N GLY A 59 -7.39 3.63 -12.42
CA GLY A 59 -6.93 2.81 -11.31
C GLY A 59 -6.75 1.39 -11.83
N ALA A 60 -5.74 0.68 -11.33
CA ALA A 60 -6.02 -0.68 -10.94
C ALA A 60 -7.32 -0.56 -10.15
N ASN A 61 -8.44 -0.83 -10.83
CA ASN A 61 -9.76 -0.41 -10.37
C ASN A 61 -9.81 -0.85 -8.92
N GLU A 62 -10.06 0.08 -7.99
CA GLU A 62 -10.40 -0.27 -6.60
C GLU A 62 -11.21 -1.55 -6.69
N PRO A 63 -10.79 -2.66 -6.05
CA PRO A 63 -11.43 -3.96 -6.23
C PRO A 63 -12.93 -3.73 -6.14
N ARG A 64 -13.60 -3.76 -7.30
CA ARG A 64 -14.95 -3.22 -7.37
C ARG A 64 -15.79 -4.17 -6.55
N LEU A 65 -16.30 -3.66 -5.44
CA LEU A 65 -17.17 -4.36 -4.53
C LEU A 65 -18.46 -4.66 -5.30
N THR A 66 -18.41 -5.73 -6.08
CA THR A 66 -19.54 -6.14 -6.89
C THR A 66 -20.37 -7.00 -5.96
N LEU A 67 -21.26 -6.33 -5.22
CA LEU A 67 -22.37 -6.95 -4.53
C LEU A 67 -23.26 -7.61 -5.60
N TYR A 68 -22.89 -8.80 -6.04
CA TYR A 68 -23.84 -9.67 -6.69
C TYR A 68 -24.86 -10.10 -5.64
N GLN A 69 -26.13 -9.89 -5.96
CA GLN A 69 -27.24 -10.08 -5.05
C GLN A 69 -27.22 -11.47 -4.39
N ASP A 70 -27.44 -11.41 -3.07
CA ASP A 70 -27.70 -12.45 -2.08
C ASP A 70 -26.54 -13.33 -1.54
N ASP A 71 -26.38 -13.17 -0.22
CA ASP A 71 -25.66 -13.89 0.83
C ASP A 71 -24.14 -13.82 0.99
N THR A 72 -23.35 -13.63 -0.06
CA THR A 72 -21.87 -13.48 0.07
C THR A 72 -21.31 -12.49 -0.94
N PRO A 73 -20.93 -11.28 -0.51
CA PRO A 73 -20.15 -10.41 -1.37
C PRO A 73 -18.74 -10.98 -1.50
N SER A 74 -18.34 -11.34 -2.71
CA SER A 74 -16.98 -11.79 -2.99
C SER A 74 -16.15 -10.64 -3.58
N TYR A 75 -14.90 -10.55 -3.15
CA TYR A 75 -13.97 -9.51 -3.57
C TYR A 75 -13.15 -10.04 -4.73
N PHE A 76 -13.21 -9.38 -5.88
CA PHE A 76 -12.36 -9.77 -6.99
C PHE A 76 -11.49 -8.63 -7.46
N PRO A 77 -10.17 -8.86 -7.58
CA PRO A 77 -9.38 -8.01 -8.43
C PRO A 77 -9.94 -8.08 -9.85
N CYS A 78 -10.02 -6.95 -10.52
CA CYS A 78 -10.67 -6.87 -11.82
C CYS A 78 -9.92 -7.72 -12.87
N PHE A 79 -10.50 -8.83 -13.31
CA PHE A 79 -9.95 -9.75 -14.32
C PHE A 79 -9.97 -9.23 -15.79
N SER A 80 -10.14 -7.92 -16.04
CA SER A 80 -10.09 -7.32 -17.40
C SER A 80 -10.14 -5.78 -17.35
N PRO A 81 -9.54 -5.00 -18.28
CA PRO A 81 -8.48 -5.27 -19.25
C PRO A 81 -7.19 -4.55 -18.80
N TYR A 82 -6.61 -4.97 -17.68
CA TYR A 82 -5.40 -4.34 -17.16
C TYR A 82 -4.19 -4.58 -18.09
N ALA A 83 -4.17 -5.69 -18.83
CA ALA A 83 -3.21 -5.94 -19.91
C ALA A 83 -3.31 -4.94 -21.08
N ALA A 84 -4.53 -4.59 -21.54
CA ALA A 84 -4.72 -3.57 -22.60
C ALA A 84 -4.46 -2.14 -22.08
N TYR A 85 -4.64 -1.92 -20.77
CA TYR A 85 -4.26 -0.72 -20.04
C TYR A 85 -2.73 -0.58 -19.97
N LEU A 86 -2.02 -1.67 -19.65
CA LEU A 86 -0.57 -1.75 -19.65
C LEU A 86 -0.03 -1.52 -21.05
N ASP A 87 -0.59 -2.09 -22.11
CA ASP A 87 -0.16 -1.78 -23.48
C ASP A 87 -0.29 -0.29 -23.84
N HIS A 88 -1.34 0.39 -23.38
CA HIS A 88 -1.55 1.81 -23.63
C HIS A 88 -0.59 2.71 -22.82
N TYR A 89 -0.35 2.38 -21.55
CA TYR A 89 0.48 3.19 -20.64
C TYR A 89 1.95 2.75 -20.57
N ASN A 90 2.31 1.53 -20.96
CA ASN A 90 3.68 1.00 -20.94
C ASN A 90 4.62 1.91 -21.73
N SER A 91 4.19 2.42 -22.89
CA SER A 91 5.00 3.36 -23.66
C SER A 91 5.38 4.65 -22.91
N GLN A 92 4.56 5.07 -21.93
CA GLN A 92 4.79 6.25 -21.10
C GLN A 92 5.36 5.92 -19.72
N LEU A 93 5.21 4.69 -19.22
CA LEU A 93 5.67 4.23 -17.90
C LEU A 93 7.06 3.57 -17.93
N ILE A 94 7.54 3.15 -19.12
CA ILE A 94 8.88 2.59 -19.30
C ILE A 94 9.97 3.67 -19.19
N THR A 95 9.62 4.95 -19.41
CA THR A 95 10.59 6.04 -19.31
C THR A 95 10.76 6.50 -17.86
N GLU A 96 12.01 6.77 -17.49
CA GLU A 96 12.36 7.35 -16.20
C GLU A 96 11.61 8.68 -15.99
N LYS A 97 11.08 8.87 -14.78
CA LYS A 97 10.30 10.05 -14.40
C LYS A 97 11.04 10.90 -13.38
N ALA A 98 11.09 12.20 -13.65
CA ALA A 98 11.55 13.19 -12.69
C ALA A 98 10.38 13.58 -11.78
N VAL A 99 10.58 13.49 -10.47
CA VAL A 99 9.58 13.88 -9.49
C VAL A 99 10.07 15.13 -8.74
N SER A 100 9.16 16.07 -8.52
CA SER A 100 9.43 17.27 -7.71
C SER A 100 8.31 17.54 -6.72
N PHE A 101 8.68 17.85 -5.48
CA PHE A 101 7.81 18.26 -4.39
C PHE A 101 7.71 19.80 -4.37
N VAL A 102 6.55 20.31 -4.75
CA VAL A 102 6.32 21.75 -4.96
C VAL A 102 5.67 22.34 -3.72
N ASN A 103 6.41 23.14 -2.95
CA ASN A 103 5.85 23.91 -1.83
C ASN A 103 4.89 24.99 -2.34
N SER A 104 3.74 25.14 -1.68
CA SER A 104 2.84 26.28 -1.90
C SER A 104 2.42 26.91 -0.57
N THR A 105 2.12 28.21 -0.59
CA THR A 105 1.86 29.03 0.61
C THR A 105 0.40 29.02 1.06
N GLY A 106 -0.38 27.97 0.78
CA GLY A 106 -1.80 27.90 1.14
C GLY A 106 -2.28 26.47 1.39
N THR A 107 -3.26 26.30 2.27
CA THR A 107 -3.76 24.98 2.70
C THR A 107 -4.55 24.23 1.63
N ASP A 108 -5.07 24.92 0.62
CA ASP A 108 -5.95 24.39 -0.44
C ASP A 108 -5.69 25.07 -1.79
N SER A 109 -4.47 25.57 -2.03
CA SER A 109 -4.16 26.54 -3.10
C SER A 109 -4.75 26.16 -4.46
N THR A 110 -5.85 26.82 -4.83
CA THR A 110 -6.41 26.84 -6.19
C THR A 110 -5.48 27.56 -7.17
N ASP A 111 -4.48 28.28 -6.64
CA ASP A 111 -3.40 28.88 -7.41
C ASP A 111 -2.38 27.81 -7.79
N LYS A 112 -2.44 27.42 -9.06
CA LYS A 112 -1.55 26.44 -9.71
C LYS A 112 -0.30 27.09 -10.32
N THR A 113 -0.05 28.37 -10.05
CA THR A 113 1.10 29.10 -10.62
C THR A 113 2.42 28.40 -10.27
N TYR A 114 2.61 27.95 -9.03
CA TYR A 114 3.80 27.21 -8.59
C TYR A 114 4.04 25.93 -9.40
N LEU A 115 2.99 25.16 -9.70
CA LEU A 115 3.09 23.95 -10.52
C LEU A 115 3.45 24.28 -11.96
N ARG A 116 2.84 25.33 -12.51
CA ARG A 116 3.12 25.79 -13.88
C ARG A 116 4.56 26.29 -14.02
N ASP A 117 5.02 27.11 -13.08
CA ASP A 117 6.35 27.69 -13.10
C ASP A 117 7.40 26.57 -12.96
N ARG A 118 7.17 25.62 -12.05
CA ARG A 118 8.00 24.42 -11.91
C ARG A 118 8.07 23.58 -13.19
N ARG A 119 6.93 23.41 -13.86
CA ARG A 119 6.86 22.67 -15.14
C ARG A 119 7.72 23.34 -16.23
N TYR A 120 7.72 24.67 -16.28
CA TYR A 120 8.55 25.43 -17.22
C TYR A 120 10.05 25.35 -16.89
N GLU A 121 10.41 25.41 -15.61
CA GLU A 121 11.79 25.24 -15.15
C GLU A 121 12.35 23.88 -15.58
N LEU A 122 11.67 22.78 -15.23
CA LEU A 122 12.07 21.42 -15.61
C LEU A 122 12.15 21.24 -17.13
N LYS A 123 11.24 21.87 -17.88
CA LYS A 123 11.29 21.86 -19.34
C LYS A 123 12.52 22.59 -19.88
N SER A 124 12.92 23.70 -19.26
CA SER A 124 14.13 24.44 -19.63
C SER A 124 15.42 23.67 -19.33
N GLU A 125 15.37 22.76 -18.36
CA GLU A 125 16.43 21.79 -18.04
C GLU A 125 16.43 20.55 -18.96
N GLY A 126 15.48 20.47 -19.91
CA GLY A 126 15.40 19.39 -20.90
C GLY A 126 14.52 18.19 -20.49
N ILE A 127 13.76 18.31 -19.40
CA ILE A 127 12.83 17.27 -18.95
C ILE A 127 11.46 17.57 -19.53
N GLU A 128 10.98 16.75 -20.47
CA GLU A 128 9.67 16.97 -21.12
C GLU A 128 8.49 16.77 -20.15
N PRO A 129 7.38 17.51 -20.30
CA PRO A 129 6.24 17.48 -19.38
C PRO A 129 5.65 16.08 -19.09
N GLU A 130 5.68 15.17 -20.06
CA GLU A 130 5.24 13.78 -19.91
C GLU A 130 6.14 12.92 -19.02
N ASN A 131 7.36 13.40 -18.72
CA ASN A 131 8.32 12.76 -17.83
C ASN A 131 8.39 13.43 -16.45
N GLN A 132 7.51 14.40 -16.17
CA GLN A 132 7.48 15.14 -14.91
C GLN A 132 6.31 14.67 -14.03
N ILE A 133 6.58 14.40 -12.75
CA ILE A 133 5.59 14.17 -11.71
C ILE A 133 5.72 15.27 -10.67
N LEU A 134 4.71 16.13 -10.57
CA LEU A 134 4.70 17.24 -9.63
C LEU A 134 3.75 16.94 -8.47
N ILE A 135 4.28 16.87 -7.25
CA ILE A 135 3.50 16.63 -6.03
C ILE A 135 3.41 17.94 -5.24
N LEU A 136 2.19 18.42 -5.01
CA LEU A 136 1.96 19.66 -4.29
C LEU A 136 2.04 19.45 -2.77
N LEU A 137 2.78 20.32 -2.08
CA LEU A 137 2.83 20.42 -0.61
C LEU A 137 2.12 21.72 -0.16
N PRO A 138 0.81 21.65 0.18
CA PRO A 138 -0.02 22.83 0.46
C PRO A 138 0.14 23.31 1.91
N GLY A 139 1.34 23.81 2.24
CA GLY A 139 1.69 24.22 3.59
C GLY A 139 1.63 23.09 4.62
N ARG A 140 1.69 21.82 4.17
CA ARG A 140 1.75 20.59 4.98
C ARG A 140 2.20 19.41 4.10
N ILE A 141 2.55 18.29 4.73
CA ILE A 141 2.73 17.00 4.06
C ILE A 141 1.36 16.30 3.97
N PRO A 142 0.84 16.02 2.76
CA PRO A 142 -0.46 15.38 2.57
C PRO A 142 -0.50 13.94 3.10
N GLU A 143 -1.67 13.52 3.57
CA GLU A 143 -1.92 12.17 4.10
C GLU A 143 -1.57 11.06 3.11
N ASN A 144 -1.97 11.19 1.83
CA ASN A 144 -1.65 10.20 0.79
C ASN A 144 -0.14 10.04 0.57
N LEU A 145 0.63 11.13 0.71
CA LEU A 145 2.09 11.08 0.58
C LEU A 145 2.69 10.41 1.81
N THR A 146 2.23 10.77 3.02
CA THR A 146 2.62 10.11 4.27
C THR A 146 2.34 8.61 4.23
N GLN A 147 1.14 8.21 3.80
CA GLN A 147 0.72 6.81 3.69
C GLN A 147 1.65 6.05 2.75
N LYS A 148 1.87 6.57 1.53
CA LYS A 148 2.69 5.88 0.53
C LYS A 148 4.15 5.75 0.94
N LEU A 149 4.73 6.78 1.53
CA LEU A 149 6.10 6.71 2.04
C LEU A 149 6.22 5.68 3.18
N ALA A 150 5.25 5.65 4.10
CA ALA A 150 5.23 4.64 5.17
C ALA A 150 5.02 3.21 4.66
N VAL A 151 4.17 3.01 3.65
CA VAL A 151 3.99 1.72 2.98
C VAL A 151 5.31 1.24 2.39
N TYR A 152 6.00 2.10 1.63
CA TYR A 152 7.28 1.75 1.03
C TYR A 152 8.39 1.51 2.04
N TYR A 153 8.38 2.22 3.17
CA TYR A 153 9.25 1.93 4.30
C TYR A 153 9.00 0.54 4.88
N LEU A 154 7.73 0.19 5.15
CA LEU A 154 7.37 -1.15 5.63
C LEU A 154 7.74 -2.25 4.63
N VAL A 155 7.52 -2.02 3.34
CA VAL A 155 7.94 -2.93 2.26
C VAL A 155 9.46 -3.16 2.31
N ALA A 156 10.26 -2.08 2.44
CA ALA A 156 11.71 -2.18 2.57
C ALA A 156 12.13 -2.95 3.84
N GLN A 157 11.36 -2.85 4.93
CA GLN A 157 11.55 -3.63 6.15
C GLN A 157 11.06 -5.09 6.04
N GLY A 158 10.59 -5.52 4.88
CA GLY A 158 10.18 -6.89 4.62
C GLY A 158 8.78 -7.23 5.12
N TRP A 159 7.85 -6.29 4.99
CA TRP A 159 6.43 -6.51 5.25
C TRP A 159 5.65 -6.65 3.95
N MET A 160 4.64 -7.52 3.95
CA MET A 160 3.55 -7.43 2.99
C MET A 160 2.60 -6.33 3.44
N VAL A 161 2.17 -5.43 2.56
CA VAL A 161 1.38 -4.25 2.94
C VAL A 161 0.13 -4.09 2.07
N ALA A 162 -1.04 -3.97 2.70
CA ALA A 162 -2.29 -3.54 2.09
C ALA A 162 -2.64 -2.13 2.56
N GLU A 163 -3.06 -1.28 1.65
CA GLU A 163 -3.61 0.06 1.95
C GLU A 163 -5.14 0.01 1.98
N ASP A 164 -5.78 1.07 2.48
CA ASP A 164 -7.24 1.21 2.58
C ASP A 164 -8.03 0.68 1.37
N SER A 165 -7.67 1.11 0.17
CA SER A 165 -8.31 0.71 -1.09
C SER A 165 -8.10 -0.76 -1.46
N TRP A 166 -7.16 -1.44 -0.80
CA TRP A 166 -6.76 -2.83 -1.03
C TRP A 166 -6.93 -3.70 0.23
N TYR A 167 -7.55 -3.19 1.29
CA TYR A 167 -7.83 -3.96 2.49
C TYR A 167 -9.24 -4.54 2.45
N THR A 168 -9.33 -5.86 2.30
CA THR A 168 -10.58 -6.61 2.13
C THR A 168 -10.88 -7.73 3.14
N PRO A 169 -10.03 -8.10 4.13
CA PRO A 169 -10.37 -9.17 5.07
C PRO A 169 -11.73 -9.00 5.76
N ARG A 170 -12.47 -10.11 5.83
CA ARG A 170 -13.73 -10.27 6.57
C ARG A 170 -13.62 -11.48 7.50
N LEU A 171 -13.50 -11.24 8.80
CA LEU A 171 -13.52 -12.33 9.76
C LEU A 171 -14.91 -12.98 9.79
N HIS A 172 -14.95 -14.27 9.46
CA HIS A 172 -16.12 -15.10 9.61
C HIS A 172 -16.00 -15.94 10.88
N THR A 173 -16.38 -15.37 12.03
CA THR A 173 -16.47 -16.14 13.30
C THR A 173 -17.93 -16.47 13.61
N ASN A 174 -18.28 -17.77 13.67
CA ASN A 174 -19.56 -18.29 14.20
C ASN A 174 -20.84 -17.67 13.61
N GLY A 175 -20.87 -17.41 12.29
CA GLY A 175 -22.04 -16.84 11.62
C GLY A 175 -22.32 -15.36 11.95
N VAL A 176 -21.45 -14.70 12.72
CA VAL A 176 -21.51 -13.26 12.99
C VAL A 176 -20.41 -12.58 12.21
N ARG A 177 -20.80 -11.74 11.25
CA ARG A 177 -19.86 -10.91 10.47
C ARG A 177 -19.15 -9.95 11.42
N ARG A 178 -17.85 -10.14 11.66
CA ARG A 178 -17.01 -9.15 12.36
C ARG A 178 -15.94 -8.65 11.39
N HIS A 179 -15.92 -7.35 11.16
CA HIS A 179 -14.75 -6.74 10.54
C HIS A 179 -13.63 -6.72 11.59
N PRO A 180 -12.34 -6.88 11.23
CA PRO A 180 -11.19 -6.72 12.13
C PRO A 180 -11.08 -5.26 12.62
N GLY A 181 -12.02 -4.83 13.46
CA GLY A 181 -12.25 -3.42 13.82
C GLY A 181 -13.27 -2.71 12.92
N TYR A 182 -13.87 -1.61 13.40
CA TYR A 182 -14.88 -0.87 12.62
C TYR A 182 -14.26 0.05 11.54
N GLY A 183 -14.63 -0.21 10.28
CA GLY A 183 -14.21 0.54 9.10
C GLY A 183 -12.86 0.07 8.55
N VAL A 184 -12.39 0.71 7.48
CA VAL A 184 -11.17 0.30 6.77
C VAL A 184 -9.94 1.00 7.38
N PRO A 185 -8.88 0.26 7.76
CA PRO A 185 -7.62 0.84 8.22
C PRO A 185 -6.84 1.43 7.04
N ASP A 186 -6.02 2.44 7.30
CA ASP A 186 -5.23 3.09 6.24
C ASP A 186 -4.07 2.20 5.75
N ILE A 187 -3.44 1.48 6.68
CA ILE A 187 -2.35 0.53 6.40
C ILE A 187 -2.58 -0.75 7.21
N VAL A 188 -2.42 -1.90 6.59
CA VAL A 188 -2.22 -3.18 7.28
C VAL A 188 -1.00 -3.84 6.72
N ALA A 189 -0.07 -4.24 7.59
CA ALA A 189 1.10 -5.00 7.18
C ALA A 189 1.17 -6.33 7.93
N TRP A 190 1.67 -7.35 7.25
CA TRP A 190 1.83 -8.67 7.84
C TRP A 190 3.06 -9.41 7.31
N ARG A 191 3.48 -10.42 8.06
CA ARG A 191 4.46 -11.42 7.66
C ARG A 191 3.86 -12.80 7.87
N SER A 192 3.99 -13.65 6.85
CA SER A 192 3.53 -15.04 6.87
C SER A 192 4.46 -15.95 6.06
N GLU A 193 4.22 -17.27 6.14
CA GLU A 193 4.84 -18.24 5.25
C GLU A 193 4.59 -17.89 3.77
N PHE A 194 3.40 -17.39 3.44
CA PHE A 194 3.05 -16.99 2.08
C PHE A 194 3.91 -15.80 1.60
N THR A 195 4.12 -14.78 2.43
CA THR A 195 5.03 -13.67 2.09
C THR A 195 6.44 -14.19 1.76
N SER A 196 6.95 -15.13 2.57
CA SER A 196 8.26 -15.75 2.33
C SER A 196 8.31 -16.51 1.01
N LYS A 197 7.25 -17.27 0.68
CA LYS A 197 7.12 -17.98 -0.60
C LYS A 197 7.13 -17.05 -1.82
N LEU A 198 6.57 -15.85 -1.71
CA LEU A 198 6.59 -14.85 -2.78
C LEU A 198 7.99 -14.25 -2.96
N ALA A 199 8.66 -13.92 -1.86
CA ALA A 199 10.03 -13.40 -1.87
C ALA A 199 11.02 -14.43 -2.43
N GLU A 200 10.89 -15.71 -2.08
CA GLU A 200 11.71 -16.81 -2.61
C GLU A 200 11.56 -17.00 -4.13
N ARG A 201 10.38 -16.71 -4.66
CA ARG A 201 10.12 -16.71 -6.11
C ARG A 201 10.63 -15.45 -6.80
N GLY A 202 11.12 -14.46 -6.04
CA GLY A 202 11.49 -13.15 -6.54
C GLY A 202 10.29 -12.38 -7.09
N TRP A 203 9.06 -12.66 -6.64
CA TRP A 203 7.88 -11.91 -7.08
C TRP A 203 7.63 -10.66 -6.26
N ILE A 204 8.24 -10.59 -5.10
CA ILE A 204 8.37 -9.40 -4.29
C ILE A 204 9.82 -9.29 -3.85
N ARG A 205 10.15 -8.17 -3.20
CA ARG A 205 11.45 -7.97 -2.55
C ARG A 205 11.48 -8.80 -1.25
N ASP A 206 12.00 -8.26 -0.16
CA ASP A 206 11.84 -8.89 1.17
C ASP A 206 10.42 -8.69 1.72
N GLY A 207 9.69 -7.74 1.15
CA GLY A 207 8.29 -7.41 1.36
C GLY A 207 7.68 -6.88 0.06
N GLY A 208 6.40 -6.52 0.07
CA GLY A 208 5.71 -6.03 -1.12
C GLY A 208 4.39 -5.37 -0.79
N ALA A 209 3.97 -4.41 -1.61
CA ALA A 209 2.61 -3.87 -1.51
C ALA A 209 1.65 -4.74 -2.33
N VAL A 210 0.46 -5.03 -1.81
CA VAL A 210 -0.46 -6.02 -2.38
C VAL A 210 -0.90 -5.68 -3.80
N HIS A 211 -1.10 -4.40 -4.10
CA HIS A 211 -1.45 -3.97 -5.45
C HIS A 211 -0.34 -4.28 -6.47
N GLU A 212 0.92 -4.32 -6.03
CA GLU A 212 2.06 -4.65 -6.90
C GLU A 212 2.00 -6.09 -7.43
N LEU A 213 1.35 -7.01 -6.70
CA LEU A 213 1.18 -8.40 -7.14
C LEU A 213 0.31 -8.53 -8.38
N SER A 214 -0.53 -7.53 -8.69
CA SER A 214 -1.30 -7.51 -9.95
C SER A 214 -0.47 -7.12 -11.17
N LEU A 215 0.80 -6.73 -10.96
CA LEU A 215 1.68 -6.12 -11.95
C LEU A 215 2.94 -6.95 -12.23
N LEU A 216 3.00 -8.21 -11.80
CA LEU A 216 4.19 -9.05 -11.95
C LEU A 216 4.61 -9.23 -13.41
N SER A 217 3.63 -9.40 -14.31
CA SER A 217 3.87 -9.63 -15.74
C SER A 217 4.57 -8.47 -16.47
N VAL A 218 4.64 -7.27 -15.85
CA VAL A 218 5.21 -6.06 -16.46
C VAL A 218 6.32 -5.41 -15.64
N ARG A 219 6.73 -6.01 -14.51
CA ARG A 219 7.73 -5.42 -13.61
C ARG A 219 8.95 -6.31 -13.44
N GLU A 220 10.06 -5.88 -14.04
CA GLU A 220 11.37 -6.49 -13.79
C GLU A 220 11.91 -6.18 -12.38
N SER A 221 11.46 -5.09 -11.76
CA SER A 221 11.99 -4.51 -10.51
C SER A 221 11.56 -5.21 -9.22
N LEU A 222 10.51 -6.04 -9.29
CA LEU A 222 10.04 -6.84 -8.17
C LEU A 222 10.95 -8.04 -7.91
N HIS A 223 11.79 -8.39 -8.89
CA HIS A 223 12.80 -9.45 -8.81
C HIS A 223 14.02 -8.99 -7.99
N GLY A 224 13.87 -8.96 -6.67
CA GLY A 224 14.99 -8.85 -5.73
C GLY A 224 15.62 -10.22 -5.45
N LYS A 225 16.91 -10.24 -5.09
CA LYS A 225 17.47 -11.38 -4.35
C LYS A 225 16.90 -11.30 -2.93
N GLY A 226 15.71 -11.86 -2.73
CA GLY A 226 15.07 -11.86 -1.42
C GLY A 226 16.06 -12.37 -0.37
N THR A 227 16.39 -11.54 0.62
CA THR A 227 16.95 -12.05 1.86
C THR A 227 15.79 -12.74 2.57
N THR A 228 15.88 -14.07 2.67
CA THR A 228 14.76 -14.89 3.09
C THR A 228 14.44 -14.55 4.53
N ASN A 229 13.32 -13.86 4.78
CA ASN A 229 12.76 -13.61 6.11
C ASN A 229 12.22 -14.89 6.80
N LYS A 230 12.77 -16.07 6.47
CA LYS A 230 12.33 -17.38 6.96
C LYS A 230 12.37 -17.50 8.48
N ASP A 231 13.21 -16.71 9.13
CA ASP A 231 13.41 -16.73 10.58
C ASP A 231 12.56 -15.68 11.32
N LYS A 232 11.77 -14.86 10.62
CA LYS A 232 10.90 -13.85 11.26
C LYS A 232 9.57 -14.48 11.67
N GLU A 233 9.13 -14.18 12.89
CA GLU A 233 7.84 -14.63 13.42
C GLU A 233 6.67 -14.00 12.66
N GLU A 234 5.55 -14.73 12.57
CA GLU A 234 4.31 -14.20 12.00
C GLU A 234 3.76 -13.08 12.86
N GLN A 235 3.57 -11.93 12.22
CA GLN A 235 3.20 -10.69 12.89
C GLN A 235 2.25 -9.88 12.02
N THR A 236 1.34 -9.16 12.65
CA THR A 236 0.38 -8.25 12.02
C THR A 236 0.43 -6.86 12.65
N ILE A 237 0.51 -5.84 11.82
CA ILE A 237 0.47 -4.44 12.24
C ILE A 237 -0.66 -3.71 11.53
N VAL A 238 -1.21 -2.70 12.21
CA VAL A 238 -2.23 -1.80 11.64
C VAL A 238 -1.81 -0.34 11.82
N GLY A 239 -1.98 0.46 10.79
CA GLY A 239 -1.59 1.86 10.74
C GLY A 239 -2.77 2.79 10.49
N GLU A 240 -2.77 3.92 11.18
CA GLU A 240 -3.69 5.04 10.96
C GLU A 240 -2.89 6.28 10.58
N VAL A 241 -3.09 6.74 9.35
CA VAL A 241 -2.28 7.80 8.74
C VAL A 241 -2.96 9.14 8.95
N LYS A 242 -2.20 10.18 9.23
CA LYS A 242 -2.71 11.56 9.25
C LYS A 242 -1.73 12.49 8.53
N LYS A 243 -2.27 13.56 7.97
CA LYS A 243 -1.50 14.72 7.47
C LYS A 243 -0.66 15.38 8.60
N SER A 244 0.46 16.01 8.23
CA SER A 244 1.46 16.50 9.19
C SER A 244 1.00 17.63 10.13
N ASP A 245 -0.13 18.28 9.86
CA ASP A 245 -0.72 19.32 10.70
C ASP A 245 -1.79 18.79 11.67
N THR A 246 -2.05 17.47 11.68
CA THR A 246 -3.04 16.82 12.54
C THR A 246 -2.39 16.18 13.75
N SER A 247 -3.06 16.23 14.90
CA SER A 247 -2.52 15.62 16.11
C SER A 247 -2.45 14.10 15.97
N PHE A 248 -1.27 13.52 16.30
CA PHE A 248 -1.05 12.09 16.46
C PHE A 248 -2.13 11.38 17.30
N GLY A 249 -2.66 12.06 18.34
CA GLY A 249 -3.76 11.52 19.17
C GLY A 249 -5.04 11.15 18.42
N SER A 250 -5.29 11.74 17.24
CA SER A 250 -6.43 11.37 16.39
C SER A 250 -6.24 9.97 15.79
N ALA A 251 -5.02 9.65 15.33
CA ALA A 251 -4.68 8.32 14.84
C ALA A 251 -4.77 7.28 15.97
N VAL A 252 -4.16 7.56 17.12
CA VAL A 252 -4.21 6.66 18.29
C VAL A 252 -5.65 6.38 18.71
N LYS A 253 -6.50 7.42 18.75
CA LYS A 253 -7.92 7.23 19.08
C LYS A 253 -8.57 6.23 18.12
N GLN A 254 -8.35 6.32 16.82
CA GLN A 254 -8.96 5.42 15.84
C GLN A 254 -8.46 3.97 15.92
N LEU A 255 -7.21 3.76 16.36
CA LEU A 255 -6.66 2.43 16.62
C LEU A 255 -7.41 1.71 17.76
N TYR A 256 -7.92 2.43 18.76
CA TYR A 256 -8.65 1.88 19.90
C TYR A 256 -10.16 2.01 19.83
N GLU A 257 -10.66 3.12 19.29
CA GLU A 257 -12.07 3.52 19.31
C GLU A 257 -12.47 4.31 18.06
N ARG A 258 -13.45 3.76 17.33
CA ARG A 258 -14.09 4.43 16.21
C ARG A 258 -15.47 4.95 16.62
N ASN A 259 -15.82 6.15 16.15
CA ASN A 259 -17.15 6.76 16.29
C ASN A 259 -17.76 6.71 17.71
N ASN A 260 -16.94 7.00 18.73
CA ASN A 260 -17.34 7.18 20.14
C ASN A 260 -17.98 5.97 20.86
N SER A 261 -17.88 4.75 20.31
CA SER A 261 -18.32 3.54 21.03
C SER A 261 -17.96 2.21 20.34
N ASN A 262 -17.47 2.24 19.09
CA ASN A 262 -17.12 1.02 18.38
C ASN A 262 -15.66 0.64 18.64
N PRO A 263 -15.34 -0.65 18.83
CA PRO A 263 -13.96 -1.09 18.97
C PRO A 263 -13.15 -0.73 17.72
N GLY A 264 -12.00 -0.09 17.95
CA GLY A 264 -10.98 0.11 16.93
C GLY A 264 -10.23 -1.18 16.59
N TYR A 265 -9.22 -1.07 15.75
CA TYR A 265 -8.46 -2.19 15.20
C TYR A 265 -7.77 -3.03 16.26
N LEU A 266 -7.10 -2.39 17.23
CA LEU A 266 -6.37 -3.11 18.27
C LEU A 266 -7.34 -3.96 19.11
N LYS A 267 -8.48 -3.37 19.51
CA LYS A 267 -9.54 -4.05 20.26
C LYS A 267 -10.23 -5.21 19.49
N SER A 268 -9.92 -5.43 18.21
CA SER A 268 -10.43 -6.59 17.45
C SER A 268 -9.73 -7.91 17.77
N GLY A 269 -8.52 -7.83 18.34
CA GLY A 269 -7.68 -8.98 18.61
C GLY A 269 -7.05 -9.60 17.36
N CYS A 270 -6.96 -8.87 16.24
CA CYS A 270 -6.33 -9.33 14.99
C CYS A 270 -4.90 -8.82 14.78
N PHE A 271 -4.52 -7.72 15.43
CA PHE A 271 -3.27 -7.01 15.19
C PHE A 271 -2.36 -7.08 16.41
N ASP A 272 -1.10 -7.48 16.22
CA ASP A 272 -0.10 -7.51 17.29
C ASP A 272 0.24 -6.08 17.73
N GLU A 273 0.38 -5.17 16.76
CA GLU A 273 0.78 -3.78 16.99
C GLU A 273 -0.04 -2.77 16.18
N GLY A 274 -0.10 -1.54 16.69
CA GLY A 274 -0.79 -0.44 16.06
C GLY A 274 0.08 0.80 16.02
N TYR A 275 0.08 1.49 14.88
CA TYR A 275 0.93 2.65 14.65
C TYR A 275 0.12 3.87 14.20
N GLY A 276 0.32 4.99 14.88
CA GLY A 276 -0.04 6.29 14.30
C GLY A 276 1.04 6.68 13.29
N VAL A 277 0.64 7.03 12.06
CA VAL A 277 1.55 7.34 10.96
C VAL A 277 1.42 8.81 10.61
N VAL A 278 2.37 9.63 11.06
CA VAL A 278 2.30 11.10 10.92
C VAL A 278 3.71 11.65 10.73
N ALA A 279 3.94 12.46 9.71
CA ALA A 279 5.24 13.10 9.48
C ALA A 279 5.54 14.20 10.51
N LEU A 280 6.82 14.49 10.75
CA LEU A 280 7.33 15.56 11.63
C LEU A 280 6.97 15.40 13.13
N GLU A 281 6.80 14.16 13.58
CA GLU A 281 6.39 13.82 14.94
C GLU A 281 7.45 12.97 15.66
N ARG A 282 8.73 13.11 15.26
CA ARG A 282 9.88 12.47 15.92
C ARG A 282 9.85 12.78 17.42
N GLU A 283 10.21 11.78 18.23
CA GLU A 283 10.23 11.83 19.71
C GLU A 283 8.86 11.99 20.40
N ARG A 284 7.74 12.00 19.67
CA ARG A 284 6.41 11.93 20.28
C ARG A 284 6.06 10.49 20.66
N ASN A 285 6.26 10.16 21.93
CA ASN A 285 5.66 8.97 22.54
C ASN A 285 4.25 9.32 23.05
N ARG A 286 3.22 8.61 22.57
CA ARG A 286 1.96 8.53 23.32
C ARG A 286 1.69 7.09 23.71
N ASN A 287 1.09 6.95 24.87
CA ASN A 287 0.72 5.67 25.41
C ASN A 287 -0.28 4.95 24.50
N GLY A 288 -0.01 3.67 24.26
CA GLY A 288 -0.93 2.70 23.67
C GLY A 288 -0.77 2.49 22.17
N ALA A 289 0.07 3.23 21.46
CA ALA A 289 0.37 2.90 20.07
C ALA A 289 1.78 3.35 19.72
N GLY A 290 2.40 2.64 18.78
CA GLY A 290 3.67 3.05 18.20
C GLY A 290 3.49 4.25 17.28
N THR A 291 4.61 4.85 16.88
CA THR A 291 4.66 5.97 15.94
C THR A 291 5.53 5.58 14.76
N ILE A 292 5.01 5.75 13.54
CA ILE A 292 5.83 5.81 12.32
C ILE A 292 5.83 7.26 11.86
N THR A 293 7.00 7.86 11.76
CA THR A 293 7.18 9.24 11.33
C THR A 293 8.41 9.38 10.45
N PHE A 294 8.55 10.53 9.81
CA PHE A 294 9.74 10.89 9.07
C PHE A 294 9.91 12.41 9.05
N ASP A 295 11.16 12.81 8.83
CA ASP A 295 11.61 14.19 8.67
C ASP A 295 12.90 14.22 7.81
N GLU A 296 13.70 15.28 7.94
CA GLU A 296 14.95 15.44 7.18
C GLU A 296 15.98 14.35 7.47
N ASP A 297 15.91 13.71 8.64
CA ASP A 297 16.81 12.63 9.04
C ASP A 297 16.31 11.23 8.60
N GLY A 298 15.26 11.17 7.77
CA GLY A 298 14.66 9.92 7.31
C GLY A 298 13.53 9.43 8.20
N PHE A 299 13.27 8.13 8.20
CA PHE A 299 12.22 7.50 9.00
C PHE A 299 12.62 7.33 10.46
N TYR A 300 11.61 7.31 11.31
CA TYR A 300 11.71 6.96 12.71
C TYR A 300 10.51 6.12 13.11
N ILE A 301 10.79 4.97 13.72
CA ILE A 301 9.78 4.10 14.31
C ILE A 301 9.99 4.06 15.83
N ALA A 302 8.95 4.37 16.58
CA ALA A 302 8.87 4.14 18.01
C ALA A 302 7.86 3.03 18.26
N GLU A 303 8.30 1.92 18.82
CA GLU A 303 7.42 0.80 19.20
C GLU A 303 6.50 1.20 20.38
N ASP A 304 5.33 0.55 20.46
CA ASP A 304 4.44 0.70 21.60
C ASP A 304 4.99 -0.04 22.82
N THR A 305 5.73 0.69 23.64
CA THR A 305 6.27 0.19 24.91
C THR A 305 5.27 0.26 26.07
N SER A 306 4.06 0.79 25.83
CA SER A 306 3.07 1.07 26.87
C SER A 306 2.09 -0.09 27.02
N GLU A 307 1.91 -0.57 28.26
CA GLU A 307 0.80 -1.43 28.65
C GLU A 307 -0.46 -0.63 29.03
N VAL A 308 -0.55 0.66 28.68
CA VAL A 308 -1.74 1.49 28.91
C VAL A 308 -2.22 2.14 27.61
N ASP A 309 -3.54 2.24 27.47
CA ASP A 309 -4.22 2.75 26.28
C ASP A 309 -4.16 4.28 26.20
N TYR A 310 -4.85 4.85 25.21
CA TYR A 310 -4.86 6.30 24.96
C TYR A 310 -5.56 7.12 26.07
N GLN A 311 -6.32 6.47 26.95
CA GLN A 311 -6.97 7.05 28.12
C GLN A 311 -6.13 6.87 29.40
N GLY A 312 -5.04 6.11 29.33
CA GLY A 312 -4.16 5.80 30.46
C GLY A 312 -4.59 4.57 31.26
N GLU A 313 -5.54 3.79 30.75
CA GLU A 313 -6.02 2.57 31.39
C GLU A 313 -5.18 1.36 30.95
N PRO A 314 -4.95 0.35 31.80
CA PRO A 314 -4.24 -0.86 31.41
C PRO A 314 -4.82 -1.52 30.16
N ILE A 315 -3.96 -1.77 29.17
CA ILE A 315 -4.19 -2.64 28.03
C ILE A 315 -4.20 -4.06 28.61
N GLU A 316 -5.36 -4.54 29.03
CA GLU A 316 -5.52 -5.97 29.32
C GLU A 316 -5.07 -6.72 28.06
N THR A 317 -4.14 -7.67 28.20
CA THR A 317 -3.54 -8.46 27.11
C THR A 317 -4.55 -9.11 26.15
N ALA A 318 -5.84 -9.10 26.49
CA ALA A 318 -6.98 -9.46 25.65
C ALA A 318 -7.38 -8.42 24.58
N THR A 319 -6.81 -7.20 24.56
CA THR A 319 -7.08 -6.17 23.54
C THR A 319 -6.02 -6.10 22.42
N ARG A 320 -5.07 -7.04 22.35
CA ARG A 320 -4.14 -7.20 21.22
C ARG A 320 -4.36 -8.56 20.55
N ALA A 321 -3.63 -8.85 19.48
CA ALA A 321 -3.76 -10.09 18.71
C ALA A 321 -3.95 -11.34 19.59
N THR A 322 -5.03 -12.08 19.35
CA THR A 322 -5.18 -13.44 19.89
C THR A 322 -4.70 -14.43 18.84
N PRO A 323 -4.08 -15.57 19.21
CA PRO A 323 -3.54 -16.52 18.23
C PRO A 323 -4.55 -16.92 17.14
N ASN A 324 -5.80 -17.19 17.52
CA ASN A 324 -6.85 -17.57 16.57
C ASN A 324 -7.22 -16.42 15.62
N ASN A 325 -7.53 -15.23 16.15
CA ASN A 325 -7.94 -14.10 15.31
C ASN A 325 -6.79 -13.57 14.45
N LYS A 326 -5.54 -13.68 14.93
CA LYS A 326 -4.33 -13.36 14.15
C LYS A 326 -4.18 -14.31 12.97
N GLN A 327 -4.27 -15.62 13.23
CA GLN A 327 -4.20 -16.62 12.18
C GLN A 327 -5.30 -16.40 11.14
N ASP A 328 -6.54 -16.20 11.59
CA ASP A 328 -7.69 -15.98 10.71
C ASP A 328 -7.52 -14.74 9.81
N VAL A 329 -6.92 -13.65 10.31
CA VAL A 329 -6.68 -12.45 9.50
C VAL A 329 -5.51 -12.63 8.53
N ILE A 330 -4.43 -13.32 8.95
CA ILE A 330 -3.29 -13.63 8.08
C ILE A 330 -3.75 -14.50 6.91
N GLU A 331 -4.52 -15.56 7.17
CA GLU A 331 -5.02 -16.46 6.12
C GLU A 331 -5.87 -15.74 5.07
N GLN A 332 -6.67 -14.75 5.50
CA GLN A 332 -7.47 -13.93 4.59
C GLN A 332 -6.63 -12.93 3.81
N LEU A 333 -5.65 -12.30 4.46
CA LEU A 333 -4.72 -11.40 3.80
C LEU A 333 -3.87 -12.14 2.75
N ASP A 334 -3.39 -13.33 3.08
CA ASP A 334 -2.66 -14.20 2.17
C ASP A 334 -3.53 -14.66 1.01
N ARG A 335 -4.79 -15.05 1.26
CA ARG A 335 -5.73 -15.39 0.20
C ARG A 335 -5.99 -14.20 -0.72
N PHE A 336 -6.17 -13.01 -0.16
CA PHE A 336 -6.37 -11.81 -0.97
C PHE A 336 -5.14 -11.48 -1.81
N ALA A 337 -3.94 -11.56 -1.23
CA ALA A 337 -2.69 -11.40 -1.96
C ALA A 337 -2.53 -12.47 -3.06
N ALA A 338 -2.91 -13.73 -2.80
CA ALA A 338 -2.94 -14.76 -3.82
C ALA A 338 -3.92 -14.42 -4.95
N GLN A 339 -5.13 -13.99 -4.64
CA GLN A 339 -6.11 -13.56 -5.65
C GLN A 339 -5.58 -12.42 -6.54
N MET A 340 -4.78 -11.49 -6.01
CA MET A 340 -4.13 -10.44 -6.80
C MET A 340 -3.17 -10.99 -7.87
N LEU A 341 -2.50 -12.12 -7.59
CA LEU A 341 -1.61 -12.76 -8.56
C LEU A 341 -2.36 -13.25 -9.80
N LEU A 342 -3.65 -13.56 -9.67
CA LEU A 342 -4.45 -14.04 -10.79
C LEU A 342 -4.65 -12.97 -11.88
N CYS A 343 -4.32 -11.70 -11.61
CA CYS A 343 -4.24 -10.67 -12.65
C CYS A 343 -3.12 -10.92 -13.68
N ASN A 344 -2.16 -11.79 -13.36
CA ASN A 344 -1.03 -12.15 -14.22
C ASN A 344 -1.26 -13.46 -14.97
N VAL A 345 -2.43 -14.09 -14.84
CA VAL A 345 -2.77 -15.29 -15.59
C VAL A 345 -3.87 -15.03 -16.61
N THR A 346 -3.86 -15.77 -17.71
CA THR A 346 -4.91 -15.70 -18.72
C THR A 346 -6.24 -16.23 -18.18
N MET A 347 -7.35 -15.71 -18.72
CA MET A 347 -8.69 -16.24 -18.43
C MET A 347 -8.86 -17.71 -18.82
N GLY A 348 -8.06 -18.22 -19.77
CA GLY A 348 -8.03 -19.63 -20.14
C GLY A 348 -7.54 -20.48 -18.96
N THR A 349 -6.36 -20.15 -18.44
CA THR A 349 -5.77 -20.80 -17.26
C THR A 349 -6.68 -20.72 -16.04
N ILE A 350 -7.31 -19.57 -15.76
CA ILE A 350 -8.27 -19.47 -14.65
C ILE A 350 -9.43 -20.45 -14.84
N ARG A 351 -9.96 -20.61 -16.06
CA ARG A 351 -11.05 -21.57 -16.32
C ARG A 351 -10.60 -23.03 -16.15
N GLU A 352 -9.35 -23.33 -16.52
CA GLU A 352 -8.76 -24.67 -16.35
C GLU A 352 -8.60 -25.02 -14.86
N LEU A 353 -8.09 -24.07 -14.05
CA LEU A 353 -7.98 -24.22 -12.59
C LEU A 353 -9.34 -24.49 -11.93
N LEU A 354 -10.37 -23.80 -12.41
CA LEU A 354 -11.73 -23.93 -11.86
C LEU A 354 -12.49 -25.14 -12.44
N HIS A 355 -11.90 -25.88 -13.39
CA HIS A 355 -12.55 -26.97 -14.12
C HIS A 355 -13.89 -26.57 -14.77
N ILE A 356 -13.95 -25.36 -15.36
CA ILE A 356 -15.17 -24.81 -15.96
C ILE A 356 -15.19 -25.02 -17.48
N ASP A 357 -15.97 -26.01 -17.92
CA ASP A 357 -16.28 -26.26 -19.33
C ASP A 357 -17.46 -25.39 -19.82
N GLY A 358 -17.27 -24.07 -19.94
CA GLY A 358 -18.26 -23.18 -20.58
C GLY A 358 -18.49 -21.82 -19.91
N ALA A 359 -19.57 -21.13 -20.29
CA ALA A 359 -19.91 -19.82 -19.72
C ALA A 359 -20.67 -19.98 -18.39
N ASN A 360 -19.96 -19.98 -17.26
CA ASN A 360 -20.59 -19.84 -15.95
C ASN A 360 -21.20 -18.43 -15.79
N PRO A 361 -22.35 -18.30 -15.11
CA PRO A 361 -22.83 -16.98 -14.71
C PRO A 361 -21.79 -16.35 -13.75
N PRO A 362 -21.54 -15.03 -13.83
CA PRO A 362 -20.44 -14.38 -13.13
C PRO A 362 -20.32 -14.74 -11.65
N HIS A 363 -21.44 -14.81 -10.91
CA HIS A 363 -21.44 -15.15 -9.49
C HIS A 363 -20.88 -16.55 -9.16
N ARG A 364 -21.10 -17.56 -10.01
CA ARG A 364 -20.57 -18.91 -9.77
C ARG A 364 -19.08 -18.98 -10.04
N PHE A 365 -18.66 -18.38 -11.16
CA PHE A 365 -17.25 -18.25 -11.51
C PHE A 365 -16.45 -17.65 -10.36
N PHE A 366 -16.98 -16.57 -9.80
CA PHE A 366 -16.42 -15.88 -8.64
C PHE A 366 -16.42 -16.73 -7.36
N ALA A 367 -17.55 -17.35 -6.98
CA ALA A 367 -17.57 -18.23 -5.81
C ALA A 367 -16.58 -19.41 -5.92
N GLU A 368 -16.35 -19.93 -7.13
CA GLU A 368 -15.37 -21.00 -7.39
C GLU A 368 -13.93 -20.48 -7.26
N MET A 369 -13.65 -19.24 -7.65
CA MET A 369 -12.33 -18.60 -7.44
C MET A 369 -11.96 -18.41 -5.97
N ASP A 370 -12.93 -18.13 -5.10
CA ASP A 370 -12.70 -18.03 -3.65
C ASP A 370 -12.26 -19.36 -3.02
N CYS A 371 -12.49 -20.48 -3.72
CA CYS A 371 -12.12 -21.83 -3.29
C CYS A 371 -10.75 -22.29 -3.78
N LEU A 372 -10.09 -21.53 -4.67
CA LEU A 372 -8.73 -21.86 -5.12
C LEU A 372 -7.76 -21.75 -3.94
N SER A 373 -6.91 -22.76 -3.79
CA SER A 373 -5.84 -22.71 -2.81
C SER A 373 -4.73 -21.75 -3.25
N ASN A 374 -4.05 -21.15 -2.28
CA ASN A 374 -2.91 -20.27 -2.56
C ASN A 374 -1.84 -21.00 -3.38
N ASP A 375 -1.59 -22.29 -3.12
CA ASP A 375 -0.60 -23.09 -3.86
C ASP A 375 -1.00 -23.33 -5.33
N GLU A 376 -2.29 -23.57 -5.62
CA GLU A 376 -2.79 -23.67 -7.02
C GLU A 376 -2.59 -22.36 -7.78
N ILE A 377 -2.90 -21.22 -7.13
CA ILE A 377 -2.72 -19.89 -7.71
C ILE A 377 -1.24 -19.60 -7.97
N LEU A 378 -0.37 -19.90 -6.99
CA LEU A 378 1.08 -19.75 -7.13
C LEU A 378 1.62 -20.60 -8.29
N GLN A 379 1.17 -21.85 -8.43
CA GLN A 379 1.66 -22.71 -9.50
C GLN A 379 1.24 -22.19 -10.88
N ALA A 380 -0.03 -21.83 -11.05
CA ALA A 380 -0.54 -21.29 -12.31
C ALA A 380 0.17 -19.99 -12.73
N CYS A 381 0.41 -19.09 -11.77
CA CYS A 381 1.13 -17.85 -12.02
C CYS A 381 2.58 -18.10 -12.41
N ALA A 382 3.26 -19.07 -11.77
CA ALA A 382 4.62 -19.45 -12.13
C ALA A 382 4.71 -20.04 -13.54
N ASP A 383 3.75 -20.88 -13.93
CA ASP A 383 3.73 -21.53 -15.23
C ASP A 383 3.55 -20.51 -16.38
N GLU A 384 2.74 -19.47 -16.18
CA GLU A 384 2.56 -18.42 -17.19
C GLU A 384 3.73 -17.43 -17.23
N ILE A 385 4.24 -16.98 -16.08
CA ILE A 385 5.37 -16.05 -16.02
C ILE A 385 6.64 -16.68 -16.62
N GLN A 386 6.83 -18.00 -16.52
CA GLN A 386 7.96 -18.70 -17.17
C GLN A 386 7.81 -18.86 -18.70
N GLN A 387 6.60 -18.73 -19.23
CA GLN A 387 6.31 -18.87 -20.66
C GLN A 387 6.30 -17.54 -21.43
N ALA A 388 6.15 -16.41 -20.73
CA ALA A 388 6.25 -15.05 -21.24
C ALA A 388 7.71 -14.61 -21.40
#